data_AF-A0A541CCF6-F1
#
_entry.id   AF-A0A541CCF6-F1
#
_cell.length_a   1.000
_cell.length_b   1.000
_cell.length_c   1.000
_cell.angle_alpha   90.00
_cell.angle_beta   90.00
_cell.angle_gamma   90.00
#
_symmetry.space_group_name_H-M   'P 1'
#
loop_
_entity.id
_entity.type
_entity.pdbx_description
1 polymer ?
#
loop_
_entity_poly.entity_id
_entity_poly.type
_entity_poly.pdbx_seq_one_letter_code
_entity_poly.pdbx_strand_id
1 'polypeptide(L)'
;MTDPVVEALRRAQRDLLDLSTRNRLLSLPKRSAGVVPIVGERSAAVFARLVTEARAMGFAPTEAEPDAAPAPRGRRRAVAAPGAAATPDPDDLILSAPLTATALARVLTRIERDARSVLQEQGLNILSLGLGQLVWRDPRTPETERRAPLLLVPCALARATARDAFRVRWDGAEIAGNLTLAAMLAEQFRLRLPDPPELDERAPEAWAAVEAWFAAAAEAVQPAGFRIEPDGITLGLFSFAKYLMHRDLERPEIAAHPLVRALLGAAPPPCFEPFPDDAEIDALIPVERLDFVLDSDGSQTLAAEAVRRGASLVIQGPPGTGKSQVIANLIAQAVMDGKTVLFVAEKLAALEVVQRRLEGVGLGPACLALHSEGATRRALLAELDATLKAPRPAPPDRDPVIRTLGALRGRLNRHAAAMHAPIGETGWTAFRAIGEVVRLKQAGVAPPELRLDAAGWSAARILEAGRLVRDLAATAARMGPPARHPWRGVRATALVPTELDRIP
;
A
#
# COMPACT_ATOMS: atom_id res chain seq x y z
N MET A 1 10.31 -35.88 10.76
CA MET A 1 9.39 -34.79 11.18
C MET A 1 9.23 -33.88 9.98
N THR A 2 8.00 -33.63 9.54
CA THR A 2 7.70 -32.65 8.46
C THR A 2 8.09 -31.25 8.95
N ASP A 3 8.76 -30.46 8.11
CA ASP A 3 9.13 -29.08 8.43
C ASP A 3 7.85 -28.28 8.75
N PRO A 4 7.73 -27.66 9.95
CA PRO A 4 6.53 -26.91 10.34
C PRO A 4 6.20 -25.76 9.37
N VAL A 5 7.21 -25.17 8.73
CA VAL A 5 7.02 -24.14 7.69
C VAL A 5 6.30 -24.73 6.49
N VAL A 6 6.73 -25.90 6.03
CA VAL A 6 6.13 -26.57 4.87
C VAL A 6 4.69 -26.98 5.17
N GLU A 7 4.40 -27.44 6.38
CA GLU A 7 3.01 -27.79 6.74
C GLU A 7 2.11 -26.54 6.84
N ALA A 8 2.61 -25.45 7.41
CA ALA A 8 1.88 -24.18 7.46
C ALA A 8 1.58 -23.63 6.05
N LEU A 9 2.56 -23.67 5.15
CA LEU A 9 2.38 -23.27 3.75
C LEU A 9 1.39 -24.17 3.02
N ARG A 10 1.45 -25.49 3.20
CA ARG A 10 0.46 -26.44 2.64
C ARG A 10 -0.95 -26.21 3.18
N ARG A 11 -1.08 -25.78 4.45
CA ARG A 11 -2.38 -25.41 5.01
C ARG A 11 -2.90 -24.13 4.35
N ALA A 12 -2.09 -23.09 4.28
CA ALA A 12 -2.46 -21.83 3.62
C ALA A 12 -2.82 -22.06 2.14
N GLN A 13 -2.06 -22.92 1.45
CA GLN A 13 -2.33 -23.35 0.08
C GLN A 13 -3.73 -23.98 -0.04
N ARG A 14 -4.06 -24.97 0.81
CA ARG A 14 -5.40 -25.60 0.84
C ARG A 14 -6.53 -24.57 1.10
N ASP A 15 -6.29 -23.61 1.99
CA ASP A 15 -7.28 -22.58 2.32
C ASP A 15 -7.52 -21.58 1.17
N LEU A 16 -6.53 -21.39 0.28
CA LEU A 16 -6.65 -20.55 -0.92
C LEU A 16 -7.45 -21.22 -2.05
N LEU A 17 -7.37 -22.55 -2.18
CA LEU A 17 -8.04 -23.29 -3.23
C LEU A 17 -9.52 -23.53 -2.90
N ASP A 18 -10.38 -22.56 -3.20
CA ASP A 18 -11.83 -22.73 -3.06
C ASP A 18 -12.41 -23.52 -4.23
N LEU A 19 -12.39 -24.86 -4.13
CA LEU A 19 -13.08 -25.76 -5.05
C LEU A 19 -14.57 -25.97 -4.74
N SER A 20 -15.14 -25.14 -3.86
CA SER A 20 -16.56 -25.24 -3.50
C SER A 20 -17.46 -24.63 -4.56
N THR A 21 -18.74 -24.95 -4.47
CA THR A 21 -19.79 -24.45 -5.37
C THR A 21 -20.12 -22.97 -5.12
N ARG A 22 -19.50 -22.34 -4.13
CA ARG A 22 -19.59 -20.88 -3.90
C ARG A 22 -18.69 -20.11 -4.85
N ASN A 23 -17.67 -20.76 -5.40
CA ASN A 23 -16.74 -20.16 -6.35
C ASN A 23 -17.42 -20.05 -7.72
N ARG A 24 -17.60 -18.82 -8.21
CA ARG A 24 -18.25 -18.53 -9.51
C ARG A 24 -17.42 -19.00 -10.70
N LEU A 25 -16.11 -19.22 -10.52
CA LEU A 25 -15.27 -19.90 -11.50
C LEU A 25 -15.64 -21.38 -11.67
N LEU A 26 -16.36 -21.98 -10.73
CA LEU A 26 -16.73 -23.40 -10.76
C LEU A 26 -18.25 -23.63 -10.78
N SER A 27 -19.05 -22.61 -10.44
CA SER A 27 -20.49 -22.77 -10.40
C SER A 27 -21.16 -21.42 -10.64
N LEU A 28 -21.51 -21.16 -11.89
CA LEU A 28 -22.30 -20.00 -12.30
C LEU A 28 -23.73 -20.14 -11.77
N PRO A 29 -24.21 -19.20 -10.95
CA PRO A 29 -25.58 -19.20 -10.48
C PRO A 29 -26.54 -18.86 -11.63
N LYS A 30 -27.66 -19.59 -11.75
CA LYS A 30 -28.68 -19.33 -12.78
C LYS A 30 -29.25 -17.91 -12.72
N ARG A 31 -29.43 -17.37 -11.51
CA ARG A 31 -29.83 -15.98 -11.24
C ARG A 31 -29.11 -15.51 -9.99
N SER A 32 -28.27 -14.48 -10.09
CA SER A 32 -27.64 -13.87 -8.92
C SER A 32 -27.38 -12.39 -9.12
N ALA A 33 -27.20 -11.66 -8.02
CA ALA A 33 -26.91 -10.23 -8.07
C ALA A 33 -25.48 -9.89 -8.56
N GLY A 34 -24.61 -10.86 -8.80
CA GLY A 34 -23.21 -10.64 -9.20
C GLY A 34 -22.82 -11.25 -10.54
N VAL A 35 -23.81 -11.68 -11.33
CA VAL A 35 -23.62 -12.34 -12.62
C VAL A 35 -24.76 -11.96 -13.57
N VAL A 36 -24.46 -11.67 -14.82
CA VAL A 36 -25.42 -11.41 -15.90
C VAL A 36 -25.18 -12.42 -17.03
N PRO A 37 -26.06 -13.41 -17.20
CA PRO A 37 -26.00 -14.29 -18.37
C PRO A 37 -26.35 -13.51 -19.63
N ILE A 38 -25.66 -13.79 -20.73
CA ILE A 38 -25.93 -13.20 -22.04
C ILE A 38 -26.48 -14.30 -22.96
N VAL A 39 -27.55 -14.00 -23.68
CA VAL A 39 -28.32 -14.97 -24.48
C VAL A 39 -28.46 -14.51 -25.92
N GLY A 40 -28.49 -15.47 -26.86
CA GLY A 40 -28.70 -15.18 -28.28
C GLY A 40 -27.52 -14.51 -28.99
N GLU A 41 -26.36 -14.47 -28.34
CA GLU A 41 -25.11 -13.96 -28.89
C GLU A 41 -24.13 -15.10 -29.18
N ARG A 42 -23.27 -14.95 -30.19
CA ARG A 42 -22.18 -15.88 -30.48
C ARG A 42 -20.89 -15.41 -29.84
N SER A 43 -20.15 -16.29 -29.18
CA SER A 43 -18.89 -15.91 -28.51
C SER A 43 -17.88 -15.31 -29.50
N ALA A 44 -17.83 -15.85 -30.73
CA ALA A 44 -17.02 -15.33 -31.83
C ALA A 44 -17.30 -13.85 -32.15
N ALA A 45 -18.58 -13.50 -32.30
CA ALA A 45 -19.00 -12.15 -32.64
C ALA A 45 -18.75 -11.17 -31.49
N VAL A 46 -18.98 -11.61 -30.25
CA VAL A 46 -18.71 -10.81 -29.05
C VAL A 46 -17.21 -10.58 -28.87
N PHE A 47 -16.38 -11.61 -29.05
CA PHE A 47 -14.92 -11.49 -29.00
C PHE A 47 -14.40 -10.51 -30.06
N ALA A 48 -14.82 -10.67 -31.32
CA ALA A 48 -14.41 -9.78 -32.41
C ALA A 48 -14.74 -8.32 -32.10
N ARG A 49 -15.97 -8.02 -31.66
CA ARG A 49 -16.39 -6.64 -31.35
C ARG A 49 -15.70 -6.06 -30.13
N LEU A 50 -15.62 -6.83 -29.04
CA LEU A 50 -15.16 -6.34 -27.74
C LEU A 50 -13.62 -6.28 -27.65
N VAL A 51 -12.94 -7.27 -28.23
CA VAL A 51 -11.49 -7.47 -28.11
C VAL A 51 -10.77 -6.98 -29.37
N THR A 52 -11.06 -7.59 -30.53
CA THR A 52 -10.35 -7.30 -31.78
C THR A 52 -10.62 -5.88 -32.30
N GLU A 53 -11.89 -5.46 -32.32
CA GLU A 53 -12.32 -4.11 -32.70
C GLU A 53 -12.23 -3.09 -31.53
N ALA A 54 -12.01 -3.57 -30.30
CA ALA A 54 -11.96 -2.76 -29.07
C ALA A 54 -13.20 -1.85 -28.86
N ARG A 55 -14.39 -2.31 -29.26
CA ARG A 55 -15.66 -1.55 -29.14
C ARG A 55 -16.37 -1.86 -27.84
N ALA A 56 -16.89 -0.80 -27.20
CA ALA A 56 -17.70 -0.95 -26.00
C ALA A 56 -19.13 -1.41 -26.36
N MET A 57 -19.64 -2.41 -25.65
CA MET A 57 -20.97 -3.00 -25.86
C MET A 57 -21.94 -2.63 -24.74
N GLY A 58 -23.20 -2.35 -25.06
CA GLY A 58 -24.28 -2.10 -24.10
C GLY A 58 -25.02 -3.37 -23.69
N PHE A 59 -26.05 -3.23 -22.87
CA PHE A 59 -26.91 -4.35 -22.41
C PHE A 59 -28.38 -4.08 -22.69
N ALA A 60 -29.15 -5.07 -23.12
CA ALA A 60 -30.60 -5.00 -23.27
C ALA A 60 -31.32 -6.13 -22.51
N PRO A 61 -32.50 -5.86 -21.91
CA PRO A 61 -33.29 -6.89 -21.25
C PRO A 61 -34.09 -7.69 -22.29
N THR A 62 -34.32 -8.97 -22.04
CA THR A 62 -35.20 -9.81 -22.88
C THR A 62 -36.50 -10.21 -22.19
N GLU A 63 -36.61 -10.08 -20.86
CA GLU A 63 -37.85 -10.36 -20.13
C GLU A 63 -38.70 -9.08 -20.01
N ALA A 64 -40.02 -9.23 -20.17
CA ALA A 64 -40.97 -8.13 -19.98
C ALA A 64 -41.16 -7.82 -18.49
N GLU A 65 -41.43 -6.56 -18.16
CA GLU A 65 -41.83 -6.19 -16.79
C GLU A 65 -43.26 -6.72 -16.49
N PRO A 66 -43.54 -7.20 -15.27
CA PRO A 66 -44.83 -7.79 -14.91
C PRO A 66 -46.05 -6.89 -15.15
N ASP A 67 -45.87 -5.57 -15.06
CA ASP A 67 -46.93 -4.55 -15.13
C ASP A 67 -46.83 -3.62 -16.37
N ALA A 68 -45.99 -3.95 -17.35
CA ALA A 68 -45.85 -3.13 -18.55
C ALA A 68 -46.92 -3.44 -19.60
N ALA A 69 -47.63 -2.42 -20.07
CA ALA A 69 -48.48 -2.52 -21.26
C ALA A 69 -47.67 -3.06 -22.46
N PRO A 70 -48.27 -3.88 -23.34
CA PRO A 70 -47.56 -4.49 -24.46
C PRO A 70 -46.94 -3.41 -25.35
N ALA A 71 -45.62 -3.23 -25.26
CA ALA A 71 -44.89 -2.33 -26.12
C ALA A 71 -44.92 -2.87 -27.56
N PRO A 72 -45.04 -2.00 -28.58
CA PRO A 72 -45.00 -2.44 -29.97
C PRO A 72 -43.67 -3.15 -30.26
N ARG A 73 -43.72 -4.24 -31.03
CA ARG A 73 -42.54 -4.99 -31.51
C ARG A 73 -41.66 -4.07 -32.35
N GLY A 74 -40.66 -3.45 -31.72
CA GLY A 74 -39.72 -2.57 -32.40
C GLY A 74 -38.47 -2.29 -31.58
N ARG A 75 -37.32 -2.77 -32.10
CA ARG A 75 -35.91 -2.49 -31.73
C ARG A 75 -35.51 -2.67 -30.25
N ARG A 76 -34.56 -3.58 -30.02
CA ARG A 76 -33.92 -3.86 -28.71
C ARG A 76 -33.32 -2.56 -28.15
N ARG A 77 -33.70 -2.18 -26.92
CA ARG A 77 -33.23 -0.94 -26.26
C ARG A 77 -32.21 -1.24 -25.17
N ALA A 78 -31.14 -0.45 -25.14
CA ALA A 78 -30.16 -0.53 -24.07
C ALA A 78 -30.78 -0.12 -22.73
N VAL A 79 -30.36 -0.77 -21.63
CA VAL A 79 -30.82 -0.44 -20.27
C VAL A 79 -30.11 0.81 -19.77
N ALA A 80 -30.84 1.91 -19.71
CA ALA A 80 -30.52 3.06 -18.86
C ALA A 80 -31.00 2.80 -17.41
N ALA A 81 -30.51 3.59 -16.45
CA ALA A 81 -31.06 3.58 -15.08
C ALA A 81 -32.59 3.82 -15.08
N PRO A 82 -33.34 3.42 -14.03
CA PRO A 82 -34.79 3.58 -14.01
C PRO A 82 -35.18 5.05 -14.24
N GLY A 83 -35.84 5.35 -15.36
CA GLY A 83 -36.40 6.67 -15.67
C GLY A 83 -35.78 7.49 -16.80
N ALA A 84 -35.00 6.93 -17.72
CA ALA A 84 -34.51 7.68 -18.89
C ALA A 84 -34.65 6.90 -20.21
N ALA A 85 -35.19 7.56 -21.24
CA ALA A 85 -35.26 7.06 -22.60
C ALA A 85 -33.98 7.41 -23.37
N ALA A 86 -33.38 6.43 -24.04
CA ALA A 86 -32.32 6.65 -25.04
C ALA A 86 -32.57 5.75 -26.26
N THR A 87 -32.29 6.30 -27.45
CA THR A 87 -32.48 5.66 -28.77
C THR A 87 -31.27 4.80 -29.18
N PRO A 88 -31.46 3.54 -29.63
CA PRO A 88 -30.39 2.69 -30.17
C PRO A 88 -30.14 2.87 -31.68
N ASP A 89 -28.87 2.70 -32.07
CA ASP A 89 -28.28 2.76 -33.42
C ASP A 89 -28.09 1.32 -34.01
N PRO A 90 -28.19 1.08 -35.34
CA PRO A 90 -28.33 -0.26 -35.96
C PRO A 90 -27.09 -1.17 -36.08
N ASP A 91 -25.88 -0.77 -35.67
CA ASP A 91 -24.68 -1.64 -35.67
C ASP A 91 -24.53 -2.38 -34.32
N ASP A 92 -25.35 -3.42 -34.15
CA ASP A 92 -25.73 -4.09 -32.90
C ASP A 92 -24.58 -4.40 -31.90
N LEU A 93 -24.18 -3.41 -31.09
CA LEU A 93 -23.25 -3.53 -29.97
C LEU A 93 -24.00 -3.81 -28.66
N ILE A 94 -25.08 -4.60 -28.68
CA ILE A 94 -25.95 -4.82 -27.52
C ILE A 94 -25.91 -6.28 -27.11
N LEU A 95 -25.55 -6.53 -25.85
CA LEU A 95 -25.59 -7.84 -25.22
C LEU A 95 -26.98 -8.06 -24.59
N SER A 96 -27.67 -9.12 -25.03
CA SER A 96 -29.02 -9.42 -24.54
C SER A 96 -28.97 -10.25 -23.24
N ALA A 97 -29.66 -9.82 -22.19
CA ALA A 97 -29.70 -10.53 -20.91
C ALA A 97 -31.14 -10.97 -20.54
N PRO A 98 -31.34 -12.21 -20.05
CA PRO A 98 -32.64 -12.76 -19.67
C PRO A 98 -33.08 -12.27 -18.29
N LEU A 99 -33.28 -10.96 -18.19
CA LEU A 99 -33.72 -10.24 -17.00
C LEU A 99 -34.69 -9.13 -17.44
N THR A 100 -35.54 -8.68 -16.52
CA THR A 100 -36.33 -7.46 -16.70
C THR A 100 -35.42 -6.23 -16.67
N ALA A 101 -35.87 -5.10 -17.21
CA ALA A 101 -35.08 -3.86 -17.26
C ALA A 101 -34.63 -3.43 -15.85
N THR A 102 -35.54 -3.48 -14.87
CA THR A 102 -35.28 -3.13 -13.47
C THR A 102 -34.28 -4.09 -12.82
N ALA A 103 -34.42 -5.40 -13.09
CA ALA A 103 -33.49 -6.40 -12.58
C ALA A 103 -32.09 -6.23 -13.17
N LEU A 104 -31.99 -6.03 -14.49
CA LEU A 104 -30.71 -5.84 -15.18
C LEU A 104 -29.98 -4.58 -14.69
N ALA A 105 -30.68 -3.44 -14.59
CA ALA A 105 -30.09 -2.19 -14.08
C ALA A 105 -29.54 -2.35 -12.65
N ARG A 106 -30.29 -3.04 -11.78
CA ARG A 106 -29.90 -3.32 -10.39
C ARG A 106 -28.66 -4.22 -10.31
N VAL A 107 -28.61 -5.27 -11.12
CA VAL A 107 -27.46 -6.20 -11.14
C VAL A 107 -26.22 -5.51 -11.70
N LEU A 108 -26.32 -4.78 -12.81
CA LEU A 108 -25.19 -4.04 -13.41
C LEU A 108 -24.65 -2.97 -12.46
N THR A 109 -25.52 -2.21 -11.77
CA THR A 109 -25.10 -1.23 -10.77
C THR A 109 -24.34 -1.88 -9.61
N ARG A 110 -24.79 -3.05 -9.17
CA ARG A 110 -24.10 -3.80 -8.12
C ARG A 110 -22.75 -4.33 -8.59
N ILE A 111 -22.69 -4.91 -9.79
CA ILE A 111 -21.45 -5.43 -10.37
C ILE A 111 -20.42 -4.30 -10.54
N GLU A 112 -20.82 -3.14 -11.06
CA GLU A 112 -19.92 -1.98 -11.21
C GLU A 112 -19.39 -1.52 -9.86
N ARG A 113 -20.27 -1.33 -8.88
CA ARG A 113 -19.88 -0.90 -7.53
C ARG A 113 -18.96 -1.90 -6.85
N ASP A 114 -19.31 -3.18 -6.86
CA ASP A 114 -18.57 -4.22 -6.17
C ASP A 114 -17.22 -4.47 -6.88
N ALA A 115 -17.15 -4.42 -8.21
CA ALA A 115 -15.88 -4.47 -8.96
C ALA A 115 -14.97 -3.28 -8.64
N ARG A 116 -15.53 -2.07 -8.62
CA ARG A 116 -14.78 -0.84 -8.34
C ARG A 116 -14.25 -0.81 -6.91
N SER A 117 -15.03 -1.27 -5.93
CA SER A 117 -14.59 -1.39 -4.53
C SER A 117 -13.41 -2.35 -4.42
N VAL A 118 -13.47 -3.54 -5.03
CA VAL A 118 -12.33 -4.49 -5.03
C VAL A 118 -11.10 -3.90 -5.72
N LEU A 119 -11.28 -3.21 -6.84
CA LEU A 119 -10.16 -2.56 -7.53
C LEU A 119 -9.52 -1.46 -6.68
N GLN A 120 -10.30 -0.62 -6.00
CA GLN A 120 -9.78 0.46 -5.16
C GLN A 120 -9.14 -0.03 -3.86
N GLU A 121 -9.71 -1.07 -3.26
CA GLU A 121 -9.29 -1.61 -1.97
C GLU A 121 -8.14 -2.60 -2.08
N GLN A 122 -8.10 -3.40 -3.16
CA GLN A 122 -7.15 -4.51 -3.33
C GLN A 122 -6.29 -4.39 -4.59
N GLY A 123 -6.57 -3.44 -5.49
CA GLY A 123 -5.85 -3.31 -6.76
C GLY A 123 -6.15 -4.40 -7.78
N LEU A 124 -7.20 -5.20 -7.58
CA LEU A 124 -7.51 -6.36 -8.41
C LEU A 124 -8.73 -6.10 -9.30
N ASN A 125 -8.58 -6.25 -10.62
CA ASN A 125 -9.74 -6.34 -11.50
C ASN A 125 -10.29 -7.78 -11.48
N ILE A 126 -11.51 -7.92 -10.96
CA ILE A 126 -12.23 -9.20 -10.90
C ILE A 126 -13.41 -9.24 -11.85
N LEU A 127 -13.71 -8.18 -12.60
CA LEU A 127 -14.79 -8.17 -13.56
C LEU A 127 -14.32 -8.80 -14.87
N SER A 128 -15.00 -9.85 -15.33
CA SER A 128 -14.68 -10.46 -16.62
C SER A 128 -15.95 -10.91 -17.34
N LEU A 129 -15.86 -10.95 -18.67
CA LEU A 129 -16.81 -11.63 -19.54
C LEU A 129 -16.31 -13.04 -19.79
N GLY A 130 -17.02 -14.03 -19.25
CA GLY A 130 -16.79 -15.43 -19.52
C GLY A 130 -17.36 -15.82 -20.88
N LEU A 131 -16.52 -16.38 -21.75
CA LEU A 131 -16.88 -16.94 -23.05
C LEU A 131 -16.69 -18.46 -23.02
N GLY A 132 -17.67 -19.18 -23.55
CA GLY A 132 -17.73 -20.64 -23.47
C GLY A 132 -18.01 -21.13 -22.04
N GLN A 133 -18.81 -22.18 -21.92
CA GLN A 133 -19.12 -22.79 -20.63
C GLN A 133 -18.90 -24.30 -20.64
N LEU A 134 -18.20 -24.81 -19.63
CA LEU A 134 -18.28 -26.22 -19.30
C LEU A 134 -19.59 -26.48 -18.55
N VAL A 135 -20.33 -27.49 -18.99
CA VAL A 135 -21.59 -27.91 -18.38
C VAL A 135 -21.49 -29.37 -17.96
N TRP A 136 -21.76 -29.63 -16.68
CA TRP A 136 -21.68 -30.99 -16.13
C TRP A 136 -22.70 -31.20 -15.01
N ARG A 137 -22.89 -32.46 -14.62
CA ARG A 137 -23.63 -32.85 -13.43
C ARG A 137 -22.66 -33.49 -12.46
N ASP A 138 -22.56 -32.96 -11.25
CA ASP A 138 -21.69 -33.54 -10.22
C ASP A 138 -22.28 -34.89 -9.77
N PRO A 139 -21.50 -35.99 -9.75
CA PRO A 139 -21.98 -37.28 -9.28
C PRO A 139 -22.58 -37.25 -7.86
N ARG A 140 -22.14 -36.31 -7.02
CA ARG A 140 -22.67 -36.10 -5.66
C ARG A 140 -24.02 -35.37 -5.65
N THR A 141 -24.33 -34.62 -6.71
CA THR A 141 -25.61 -33.91 -6.88
C THR A 141 -26.10 -34.04 -8.34
N PRO A 142 -26.51 -35.24 -8.78
CA PRO A 142 -26.83 -35.51 -10.20
C PRO A 142 -27.96 -34.64 -10.75
N GLU A 143 -28.87 -34.23 -9.86
CA GLU A 143 -30.03 -33.40 -10.18
C GLU A 143 -29.63 -31.99 -10.65
N THR A 144 -28.47 -31.51 -10.21
CA THR A 144 -28.03 -30.13 -10.40
C THR A 144 -27.00 -30.04 -11.53
N GLU A 145 -27.42 -29.45 -12.65
CA GLU A 145 -26.51 -29.05 -13.72
C GLU A 145 -25.70 -27.82 -13.28
N ARG A 146 -24.38 -27.94 -13.39
CA ARG A 146 -23.39 -26.90 -13.07
C ARG A 146 -22.78 -26.35 -14.35
N ARG A 147 -22.38 -25.08 -14.28
CA ARG A 147 -21.81 -24.32 -15.39
C ARG A 147 -20.60 -23.55 -14.90
N ALA A 148 -19.53 -23.51 -15.68
CA ALA A 148 -18.33 -22.72 -15.39
C ALA A 148 -17.80 -22.08 -16.68
N PRO A 149 -17.35 -20.82 -16.65
CA PRO A 149 -16.77 -20.18 -17.83
C PRO A 149 -15.44 -20.86 -18.20
N LEU A 150 -15.13 -20.93 -19.50
CA LEU A 150 -13.87 -21.49 -20.00
C LEU A 150 -12.82 -20.41 -20.22
N LEU A 151 -13.15 -19.41 -21.03
CA LEU A 151 -12.29 -18.26 -21.32
C LEU A 151 -12.81 -17.04 -20.58
N LEU A 152 -11.93 -16.24 -20.00
CA LEU A 152 -12.29 -15.06 -19.21
C LEU A 152 -11.61 -13.84 -19.81
N VAL A 153 -12.42 -12.91 -20.29
CA VAL A 153 -12.00 -11.63 -20.89
C VAL A 153 -12.15 -10.55 -19.82
N PRO A 154 -11.07 -10.01 -19.23
CA PRO A 154 -11.16 -8.96 -18.23
C PRO A 154 -11.87 -7.72 -18.78
N CYS A 155 -12.73 -7.08 -18.01
CA CYS A 155 -13.58 -6.02 -18.52
C CYS A 155 -13.69 -4.86 -17.55
N ALA A 156 -13.99 -3.69 -18.08
CA ALA A 156 -14.46 -2.54 -17.32
C ALA A 156 -15.93 -2.25 -17.66
N LEU A 157 -16.74 -2.05 -16.63
CA LEU A 157 -18.14 -1.66 -16.75
C LEU A 157 -18.26 -0.18 -16.37
N ALA A 158 -18.70 0.66 -17.30
CA ALA A 158 -18.77 2.09 -17.11
C ALA A 158 -20.07 2.70 -17.67
N ARG A 159 -20.40 3.89 -17.16
CA ARG A 159 -21.45 4.78 -17.67
C ARG A 159 -20.96 6.22 -17.52
N ALA A 160 -21.29 7.10 -18.45
CA ALA A 160 -20.82 8.49 -18.42
C ALA A 160 -21.48 9.28 -17.27
N THR A 161 -22.79 9.11 -17.10
CA THR A 161 -23.56 9.64 -15.98
C THR A 161 -24.39 8.55 -15.33
N ALA A 162 -24.93 8.81 -14.13
CA ALA A 162 -25.82 7.88 -13.43
C ALA A 162 -27.08 7.51 -14.22
N ARG A 163 -27.46 8.33 -15.22
CA ARG A 163 -28.64 8.13 -16.08
C ARG A 163 -28.33 7.39 -17.38
N ASP A 164 -27.05 7.29 -17.75
CA ASP A 164 -26.66 6.65 -19.01
C ASP A 164 -26.71 5.13 -18.92
N ALA A 165 -26.81 4.50 -20.09
CA ALA A 165 -26.72 3.06 -20.20
C ALA A 165 -25.31 2.57 -19.86
N PHE A 166 -25.25 1.43 -19.18
CA PHE A 166 -23.98 0.76 -18.92
C PHE A 166 -23.38 0.23 -20.21
N ARG A 167 -22.07 0.37 -20.34
CA ARG A 167 -21.27 -0.24 -21.40
C ARG A 167 -20.12 -1.04 -20.80
N VAL A 168 -19.89 -2.22 -21.35
CA VAL A 168 -18.73 -3.06 -21.07
C VAL A 168 -17.69 -2.87 -22.16
N ARG A 169 -16.42 -2.79 -21.77
CA ARG A 169 -15.27 -2.78 -22.67
C ARG A 169 -14.22 -3.74 -22.13
N TRP A 170 -13.44 -4.36 -23.02
CA TRP A 170 -12.18 -4.97 -22.61
C TRP A 170 -11.27 -3.89 -22.01
N ASP A 171 -10.62 -4.20 -20.90
CA ASP A 171 -9.68 -3.27 -20.24
C ASP A 171 -8.26 -3.35 -20.81
N GLY A 172 -7.99 -4.34 -21.68
CA GLY A 172 -6.68 -4.57 -22.28
C GLY A 172 -5.79 -5.54 -21.50
N ALA A 173 -6.26 -6.09 -20.37
CA ALA A 173 -5.55 -7.12 -19.62
C ALA A 173 -5.61 -8.48 -20.34
N GLU A 174 -4.68 -9.36 -19.99
CA GLU A 174 -4.52 -10.68 -20.60
C GLU A 174 -5.81 -11.52 -20.49
N ILE A 175 -6.21 -12.10 -21.62
CA ILE A 175 -7.36 -13.01 -21.68
C ILE A 175 -6.85 -14.40 -21.32
N ALA A 176 -7.44 -15.00 -20.28
CA ALA A 176 -6.94 -16.26 -19.74
C ALA A 176 -8.03 -17.33 -19.64
N GLY A 177 -7.61 -18.59 -19.71
CA GLY A 177 -8.46 -19.72 -19.38
C GLY A 177 -8.77 -19.78 -17.87
N ASN A 178 -9.87 -20.44 -17.52
CA ASN A 178 -10.25 -20.64 -16.13
C ASN A 178 -9.37 -21.71 -15.46
N LEU A 179 -8.25 -21.27 -14.89
CA LEU A 179 -7.28 -22.16 -14.24
C LEU A 179 -7.87 -22.90 -13.03
N THR A 180 -8.78 -22.26 -12.29
CA THR A 180 -9.47 -22.91 -11.16
C THR A 180 -10.32 -24.09 -11.64
N LEU A 181 -10.98 -23.95 -12.80
CA LEU A 181 -11.73 -25.04 -13.43
C LEU A 181 -10.79 -26.19 -13.84
N ALA A 182 -9.65 -25.87 -14.47
CA ALA A 182 -8.65 -26.88 -14.84
C ALA A 182 -8.13 -27.66 -13.62
N ALA A 183 -7.83 -26.96 -12.52
CA ALA A 183 -7.39 -27.58 -11.28
C ALA A 183 -8.49 -28.48 -10.67
N MET A 184 -9.74 -28.00 -10.64
CA MET A 184 -10.87 -28.79 -10.14
C MET A 184 -11.07 -30.08 -10.95
N LEU A 185 -11.00 -30.01 -12.27
CA LEU A 185 -11.11 -31.17 -13.15
C LEU A 185 -9.97 -32.18 -12.92
N ALA A 186 -8.74 -31.71 -12.74
CA ALA A 186 -7.60 -32.57 -12.47
C ALA A 186 -7.68 -33.25 -11.10
N GLU A 187 -8.12 -32.54 -10.07
CA GLU A 187 -8.17 -33.04 -8.70
C GLU A 187 -9.39 -33.94 -8.44
N GLN A 188 -10.59 -33.50 -8.85
CA GLN A 188 -11.85 -34.18 -8.52
C GLN A 188 -12.26 -35.21 -9.57
N PHE A 189 -11.92 -34.98 -10.85
CA PHE A 189 -12.38 -35.82 -11.96
C PHE A 189 -11.25 -36.54 -12.71
N ARG A 190 -9.98 -36.27 -12.36
CA ARG A 190 -8.79 -36.80 -13.06
C ARG A 190 -8.76 -36.47 -14.56
N LEU A 191 -9.43 -35.39 -14.96
CA LEU A 191 -9.44 -34.88 -16.33
C LEU A 191 -8.45 -33.74 -16.46
N ARG A 192 -7.67 -33.72 -17.54
CA ARG A 192 -6.77 -32.61 -17.85
C ARG A 192 -7.30 -31.85 -19.05
N LEU A 193 -7.58 -30.55 -18.86
CA LEU A 193 -7.84 -29.66 -19.97
C LEU A 193 -6.51 -29.33 -20.69
N PRO A 194 -6.53 -29.15 -22.02
CA PRO A 194 -5.40 -28.57 -22.71
C PRO A 194 -5.15 -27.13 -22.21
N ASP A 195 -3.89 -26.71 -22.22
CA ASP A 195 -3.53 -25.34 -21.86
C ASP A 195 -4.19 -24.34 -22.83
N PRO A 196 -4.65 -23.17 -22.34
CA PRO A 196 -5.21 -22.14 -23.20
C PRO A 196 -4.13 -21.60 -24.16
N PRO A 197 -4.52 -21.21 -25.39
CA PRO A 197 -3.57 -20.68 -26.37
C PRO A 197 -3.00 -19.34 -25.93
N GLU A 198 -1.74 -19.07 -26.28
CA GLU A 198 -1.21 -17.71 -26.26
C GLU A 198 -1.90 -16.91 -27.38
N LEU A 199 -2.62 -15.86 -27.01
CA LEU A 199 -3.39 -15.05 -27.95
C LEU A 199 -2.62 -13.78 -28.33
N ASP A 200 -2.55 -13.49 -29.63
CA ASP A 200 -2.41 -12.11 -30.11
C ASP A 200 -3.83 -11.55 -30.24
N GLU A 201 -4.30 -10.81 -29.24
CA GLU A 201 -5.73 -10.48 -29.08
C GLU A 201 -6.29 -9.62 -30.22
N ARG A 202 -5.41 -8.99 -31.01
CA ARG A 202 -5.78 -8.14 -32.15
C ARG A 202 -5.62 -8.83 -33.51
N ALA A 203 -5.04 -10.03 -33.53
CA ALA A 203 -4.95 -10.80 -34.76
C ALA A 203 -6.35 -11.29 -35.19
N PRO A 204 -6.70 -11.23 -36.50
CA PRO A 204 -7.96 -11.78 -37.01
C PRO A 204 -8.17 -13.26 -36.67
N GLU A 205 -7.07 -14.02 -36.56
CA GLU A 205 -7.06 -15.45 -36.29
C GLU A 205 -7.15 -15.80 -34.80
N ALA A 206 -7.15 -14.81 -33.89
CA ALA A 206 -7.13 -15.04 -32.44
C ALA A 206 -8.29 -15.93 -31.97
N TRP A 207 -9.50 -15.68 -32.48
CA TRP A 207 -10.66 -16.48 -32.13
C TRP A 207 -10.57 -17.92 -32.68
N ALA A 208 -9.94 -18.14 -33.85
CA ALA A 208 -9.78 -19.49 -34.40
C ALA A 208 -8.93 -20.38 -33.48
N ALA A 209 -7.91 -19.81 -32.81
CA ALA A 209 -7.14 -20.52 -31.79
C ALA A 209 -7.99 -20.87 -30.56
N VAL A 210 -8.88 -19.96 -30.13
CA VAL A 210 -9.84 -20.23 -29.04
C VAL A 210 -10.82 -21.32 -29.42
N GLU A 211 -11.36 -21.32 -30.65
CA GLU A 211 -12.27 -22.37 -31.13
C GLU A 211 -11.59 -23.74 -31.16
N ALA A 212 -10.36 -23.81 -31.67
CA ALA A 212 -9.57 -25.05 -31.66
C ALA A 212 -9.34 -25.55 -30.22
N TRP A 213 -9.05 -24.64 -29.30
CA TRP A 213 -8.90 -24.97 -27.88
C TRP A 213 -10.21 -25.45 -27.24
N PHE A 214 -11.35 -24.82 -27.54
CA PHE A 214 -12.67 -25.27 -27.09
C PHE A 214 -13.01 -26.67 -27.62
N ALA A 215 -12.67 -26.97 -28.88
CA ALA A 215 -12.85 -28.29 -29.45
C ALA A 215 -12.00 -29.34 -28.74
N ALA A 216 -10.70 -29.08 -28.54
CA ALA A 216 -9.80 -29.97 -27.80
C ALA A 216 -10.24 -30.18 -26.34
N ALA A 217 -10.71 -29.11 -25.68
CA ALA A 217 -11.28 -29.19 -24.34
C ALA A 217 -12.55 -30.04 -24.32
N ALA A 218 -13.39 -29.97 -25.35
CA ALA A 218 -14.62 -30.77 -25.44
C ALA A 218 -14.30 -32.26 -25.58
N GLU A 219 -13.31 -32.61 -26.40
CA GLU A 219 -12.80 -33.99 -26.52
C GLU A 219 -12.24 -34.51 -25.19
N ALA A 220 -11.47 -33.69 -24.48
CA ALA A 220 -10.85 -34.09 -23.20
C ALA A 220 -11.88 -34.40 -22.10
N VAL A 221 -13.03 -33.72 -22.09
CA VAL A 221 -14.06 -33.89 -21.05
C VAL A 221 -15.19 -34.84 -21.46
N GLN A 222 -15.27 -35.22 -22.75
CA GLN A 222 -16.30 -36.11 -23.28
C GLN A 222 -16.42 -37.45 -22.54
N PRO A 223 -15.32 -38.13 -22.15
CA PRO A 223 -15.40 -39.43 -21.46
C PRO A 223 -16.12 -39.38 -20.11
N ALA A 224 -16.20 -38.20 -19.46
CA ALA A 224 -16.91 -38.00 -18.21
C ALA A 224 -18.38 -37.57 -18.40
N GLY A 225 -18.86 -37.51 -19.65
CA GLY A 225 -20.21 -37.05 -19.98
C GLY A 225 -20.41 -35.54 -19.81
N PHE A 226 -19.32 -34.77 -19.77
CA PHE A 226 -19.38 -33.31 -19.70
C PHE A 226 -19.52 -32.74 -21.11
N ARG A 227 -20.09 -31.54 -21.22
CA ARG A 227 -20.23 -30.86 -22.51
C ARG A 227 -19.71 -29.43 -22.44
N ILE A 228 -19.24 -28.92 -23.57
CA ILE A 228 -18.90 -27.51 -23.72
C ILE A 228 -20.01 -26.83 -24.52
N GLU A 229 -20.52 -25.72 -24.00
CA GLU A 229 -21.41 -24.80 -24.70
C GLU A 229 -20.57 -23.58 -25.13
N PRO A 230 -20.08 -23.52 -26.38
CA PRO A 230 -19.12 -22.49 -26.82
C PRO A 230 -19.70 -21.07 -26.79
N ASP A 231 -21.02 -20.94 -27.00
CA ASP A 231 -21.77 -19.69 -26.96
C ASP A 231 -22.38 -19.37 -25.58
N GLY A 232 -21.97 -20.09 -24.54
CA GLY A 232 -22.31 -19.76 -23.16
C GLY A 232 -21.56 -18.50 -22.71
N ILE A 233 -22.24 -17.35 -22.68
CA ILE A 233 -21.62 -16.06 -22.35
C ILE A 233 -22.16 -15.53 -21.01
N THR A 234 -21.27 -15.02 -20.16
CA THR A 234 -21.67 -14.52 -18.85
C THR A 234 -20.74 -13.43 -18.34
N LEU A 235 -21.28 -12.25 -18.01
CA LEU A 235 -20.55 -11.22 -17.29
C LEU A 235 -20.62 -11.49 -15.79
N GLY A 236 -19.50 -11.42 -15.08
CA GLY A 236 -19.50 -11.64 -13.65
C GLY A 236 -18.23 -11.20 -12.94
N LEU A 237 -18.30 -11.24 -11.61
CA LEU A 237 -17.14 -11.04 -10.76
C LEU A 237 -16.46 -12.41 -10.50
N PHE A 238 -15.26 -12.57 -11.05
CA PHE A 238 -14.42 -13.75 -11.02
C PHE A 238 -13.07 -13.41 -10.37
N SER A 239 -12.80 -13.94 -9.18
CA SER A 239 -11.55 -13.67 -8.46
C SER A 239 -10.52 -14.77 -8.70
N PHE A 240 -9.44 -14.43 -9.41
CA PHE A 240 -8.33 -15.35 -9.72
C PHE A 240 -7.19 -15.34 -8.70
N ALA A 241 -7.09 -14.25 -7.92
CA ALA A 241 -5.93 -13.99 -7.08
C ALA A 241 -5.58 -15.18 -6.17
N LYS A 242 -6.59 -15.84 -5.60
CA LYS A 242 -6.38 -16.98 -4.71
C LYS A 242 -5.72 -18.17 -5.40
N TYR A 243 -6.08 -18.47 -6.65
CA TYR A 243 -5.46 -19.59 -7.38
C TYR A 243 -4.02 -19.28 -7.80
N LEU A 244 -3.74 -18.05 -8.23
CA LEU A 244 -2.37 -17.62 -8.54
C LEU A 244 -1.50 -17.68 -7.29
N MET A 245 -1.98 -17.17 -6.15
CA MET A 245 -1.30 -17.29 -4.86
C MET A 245 -1.08 -18.75 -4.46
N HIS A 246 -2.07 -19.63 -4.67
CA HIS A 246 -1.92 -21.06 -4.42
C HIS A 246 -0.73 -21.65 -5.20
N ARG A 247 -0.63 -21.31 -6.50
CA ARG A 247 0.48 -21.76 -7.36
C ARG A 247 1.82 -21.16 -6.92
N ASP A 248 1.83 -19.89 -6.51
CA ASP A 248 3.05 -19.24 -6.03
C ASP A 248 3.59 -19.92 -4.76
N LEU A 249 2.71 -20.37 -3.85
CA LEU A 249 3.09 -21.08 -2.62
C LEU A 249 3.66 -22.50 -2.86
N GLU A 250 3.55 -23.06 -4.08
CA GLU A 250 4.18 -24.34 -4.43
C GLU A 250 5.70 -24.23 -4.58
N ARG A 251 6.20 -23.00 -4.73
CA ARG A 251 7.61 -22.72 -4.96
C ARG A 251 8.45 -23.07 -3.73
N PRO A 252 9.41 -24.00 -3.83
CA PRO A 252 10.20 -24.44 -2.67
C PRO A 252 11.05 -23.33 -2.07
N GLU A 253 11.39 -22.29 -2.85
CA GLU A 253 12.20 -21.16 -2.39
C GLU A 253 11.50 -20.34 -1.30
N ILE A 254 10.15 -20.30 -1.30
CA ILE A 254 9.37 -19.56 -0.31
C ILE A 254 9.54 -20.19 1.08
N ALA A 255 9.48 -21.52 1.17
CA ALA A 255 9.67 -22.25 2.43
C ALA A 255 11.09 -22.12 2.99
N ALA A 256 12.07 -21.89 2.12
CA ALA A 256 13.47 -21.69 2.50
C ALA A 256 13.78 -20.24 2.93
N HIS A 257 12.93 -19.27 2.60
CA HIS A 257 13.23 -17.85 2.81
C HIS A 257 13.33 -17.48 4.30
N PRO A 258 14.43 -16.84 4.77
CA PRO A 258 14.64 -16.55 6.19
C PRO A 258 13.50 -15.78 6.87
N LEU A 259 12.94 -14.76 6.19
CA LEU A 259 11.81 -14.00 6.73
C LEU A 259 10.53 -14.83 6.82
N VAL A 260 10.28 -15.76 5.90
CA VAL A 260 9.10 -16.62 5.92
C VAL A 260 9.21 -17.61 7.08
N ARG A 261 10.40 -18.19 7.27
CA ARG A 261 10.68 -19.05 8.43
C ARG A 261 10.50 -18.29 9.74
N ALA A 262 10.96 -17.03 9.81
CA ALA A 262 10.79 -16.18 10.99
C ALA A 262 9.32 -15.83 11.27
N LEU A 263 8.57 -15.43 10.25
CA LEU A 263 7.16 -15.08 10.35
C LEU A 263 6.29 -16.27 10.80
N LEU A 264 6.69 -17.48 10.43
CA LEU A 264 6.03 -18.73 10.84
C LEU A 264 6.61 -19.34 12.13
N GLY A 265 7.50 -18.63 12.83
CA GLY A 265 8.05 -19.05 14.12
C GLY A 265 9.05 -20.21 14.07
N ALA A 266 9.54 -20.58 12.89
CA ALA A 266 10.52 -21.65 12.70
C ALA A 266 11.98 -21.18 12.85
N ALA A 267 12.21 -19.87 12.91
CA ALA A 267 13.50 -19.23 13.15
C ALA A 267 13.28 -17.87 13.84
N PRO A 268 14.27 -17.30 14.54
CA PRO A 268 14.21 -15.89 14.91
C PRO A 268 14.26 -15.00 13.64
N PRO A 269 13.70 -13.78 13.68
CA PRO A 269 13.89 -12.82 12.60
C PRO A 269 15.39 -12.52 12.41
N PRO A 270 15.84 -12.20 11.19
CA PRO A 270 17.20 -11.77 10.95
C PRO A 270 17.54 -10.62 11.90
N CYS A 271 18.57 -10.81 12.72
CA CYS A 271 18.94 -9.82 13.72
C CYS A 271 19.65 -8.64 13.05
N PHE A 272 19.13 -7.44 13.27
CA PHE A 272 19.84 -6.19 13.01
C PHE A 272 20.01 -5.48 14.34
N GLU A 273 21.25 -5.08 14.66
CA GLU A 273 21.52 -4.33 15.87
C GLU A 273 20.99 -2.89 15.68
N PRO A 274 19.98 -2.47 16.46
CA PRO A 274 19.38 -1.15 16.29
C PRO A 274 20.39 -0.06 16.64
N PHE A 275 20.24 1.10 16.01
CA PHE A 275 21.00 2.27 16.42
C PHE A 275 20.59 2.70 17.83
N PRO A 276 21.54 3.11 18.69
CA PRO A 276 21.24 3.72 19.98
C PRO A 276 20.35 4.97 19.83
N ASP A 277 19.50 5.25 20.82
CA ASP A 277 18.64 6.45 20.82
C ASP A 277 19.46 7.75 20.84
N ASP A 278 20.66 7.71 21.40
CA ASP A 278 21.63 8.81 21.50
C ASP A 278 22.71 8.74 20.41
N ALA A 279 22.49 7.95 19.35
CA ALA A 279 23.43 7.80 18.26
C ALA A 279 23.78 9.14 17.60
N GLU A 280 25.08 9.43 17.48
CA GLU A 280 25.57 10.56 16.68
C GLU A 280 25.41 10.26 15.19
N ILE A 281 24.21 10.54 14.66
CA ILE A 281 23.81 10.28 13.26
C ILE A 281 24.85 10.79 12.27
N ASP A 282 25.35 12.00 12.50
CA ASP A 282 26.32 12.67 11.64
C ASP A 282 27.70 12.00 11.61
N ALA A 283 28.05 11.24 12.66
CA ALA A 283 29.25 10.41 12.71
C ALA A 283 29.03 9.04 12.04
N LEU A 284 27.80 8.52 12.09
CA LEU A 284 27.43 7.24 11.48
C LEU A 284 27.22 7.32 9.96
N ILE A 285 26.71 8.46 9.49
CA ILE A 285 26.28 8.65 8.11
C ILE A 285 27.00 9.88 7.53
N PRO A 286 28.07 9.66 6.74
CA PRO A 286 28.83 10.76 6.17
C PRO A 286 28.00 11.48 5.09
N VAL A 287 28.33 12.74 4.82
CA VAL A 287 27.53 13.64 3.96
C VAL A 287 27.39 13.09 2.54
N GLU A 288 28.42 12.42 2.06
CA GLU A 288 28.51 11.78 0.75
C GLU A 288 27.44 10.69 0.56
N ARG A 289 26.92 10.14 1.68
CA ARG A 289 25.94 9.04 1.72
C ARG A 289 24.54 9.51 2.10
N LEU A 290 24.30 10.83 2.18
CA LEU A 290 22.96 11.39 2.31
C LEU A 290 22.25 11.41 0.96
N ASP A 291 21.95 10.23 0.43
CA ASP A 291 21.29 10.05 -0.87
C ASP A 291 19.76 10.18 -0.76
N PHE A 292 19.29 11.31 -0.25
CA PHE A 292 17.86 11.60 -0.08
C PHE A 292 17.34 12.54 -1.18
N VAL A 293 16.20 12.17 -1.76
CA VAL A 293 15.52 12.95 -2.83
C VAL A 293 14.43 13.86 -2.27
N LEU A 294 14.03 13.64 -1.03
CA LEU A 294 13.08 14.44 -0.26
C LEU A 294 13.65 14.71 1.13
N ASP A 295 13.08 15.67 1.85
CA ASP A 295 13.50 15.98 3.23
C ASP A 295 13.50 14.73 4.12
N SER A 296 14.38 14.69 5.10
CA SER A 296 14.50 13.57 6.02
C SER A 296 14.94 14.09 7.38
N ASP A 297 14.24 13.67 8.44
CA ASP A 297 14.71 13.91 9.81
C ASP A 297 15.72 12.84 10.26
N GLY A 298 16.28 12.99 11.46
CA GLY A 298 17.27 12.06 12.00
C GLY A 298 16.75 10.61 12.12
N SER A 299 15.52 10.44 12.58
CA SER A 299 14.91 9.10 12.75
C SER A 299 14.67 8.40 11.41
N GLN A 300 14.21 9.15 10.41
CA GLN A 300 14.00 8.67 9.04
C GLN A 300 15.34 8.32 8.37
N THR A 301 16.37 9.12 8.62
CA THR A 301 17.73 8.92 8.11
C THR A 301 18.37 7.66 8.68
N LEU A 302 18.21 7.40 9.99
CA LEU A 302 18.65 6.16 10.63
C LEU A 302 17.90 4.93 10.10
N ALA A 303 16.58 5.05 9.89
CA ALA A 303 15.79 3.98 9.31
C ALA A 303 16.28 3.63 7.89
N ALA A 304 16.56 4.64 7.06
CA ALA A 304 17.13 4.43 5.73
C ALA A 304 18.50 3.76 5.77
N GLU A 305 19.38 4.23 6.64
CA GLU A 305 20.69 3.60 6.83
C GLU A 305 20.59 2.13 7.29
N ALA A 306 19.64 1.80 8.15
CA ALA A 306 19.40 0.41 8.56
C ALA A 306 18.96 -0.45 7.36
N VAL A 307 18.00 0.01 6.54
CA VAL A 307 17.58 -0.70 5.31
C VAL A 307 18.77 -0.89 4.37
N ARG A 308 19.59 0.15 4.20
CA ARG A 308 20.78 0.10 3.34
C ARG A 308 21.77 -0.99 3.78
N ARG A 309 21.94 -1.16 5.08
CA ARG A 309 22.75 -2.22 5.73
C ARG A 309 22.09 -3.60 5.71
N GLY A 310 20.92 -3.75 5.10
CA GLY A 310 20.23 -5.03 4.92
C GLY A 310 19.23 -5.38 6.02
N ALA A 311 18.87 -4.42 6.88
CA ALA A 311 17.90 -4.65 7.94
C ALA A 311 16.48 -4.83 7.39
N SER A 312 15.72 -5.73 8.01
CA SER A 312 14.27 -5.84 7.83
C SER A 312 13.57 -5.07 8.94
N LEU A 313 12.78 -4.04 8.59
CA LEU A 313 12.26 -3.06 9.53
C LEU A 313 10.74 -2.97 9.51
N VAL A 314 10.16 -2.59 10.64
CA VAL A 314 8.79 -2.07 10.72
C VAL A 314 8.85 -0.60 11.09
N ILE A 315 8.47 0.27 10.16
CA ILE A 315 8.45 1.73 10.39
C ILE A 315 7.03 2.14 10.78
N GLN A 316 6.85 2.59 12.03
CA GLN A 316 5.59 3.11 12.54
C GLN A 316 5.65 4.63 12.64
N GLY A 317 4.57 5.30 12.26
CA GLY A 317 4.46 6.74 12.41
C GLY A 317 2.99 7.18 12.46
N PRO A 318 2.61 8.17 13.28
CA PRO A 318 1.28 8.80 13.25
C PRO A 318 0.88 9.32 11.84
N PRO A 319 -0.40 9.62 11.59
CA PRO A 319 -0.80 10.33 10.36
C PRO A 319 -0.03 11.66 10.20
N GLY A 320 0.39 11.97 8.97
CA GLY A 320 1.13 13.22 8.68
C GLY A 320 2.65 13.18 8.90
N THR A 321 3.21 12.09 9.43
CA THR A 321 4.66 11.96 9.72
C THR A 321 5.54 11.62 8.51
N GLY A 322 5.10 11.94 7.29
CA GLY A 322 5.94 11.75 6.10
C GLY A 322 6.22 10.29 5.70
N LYS A 323 5.42 9.29 6.12
CA LYS A 323 5.64 7.88 5.75
C LYS A 323 5.88 7.63 4.26
N SER A 324 5.08 8.25 3.38
CA SER A 324 5.27 8.13 1.92
C SER A 324 6.53 8.80 1.41
N GLN A 325 7.02 9.82 2.12
CA GLN A 325 8.29 10.48 1.85
C GLN A 325 9.48 9.61 2.29
N VAL A 326 9.38 8.96 3.45
CA VAL A 326 10.36 7.93 3.87
C VAL A 326 10.44 6.81 2.83
N ILE A 327 9.30 6.29 2.37
CA ILE A 327 9.27 5.24 1.33
C ILE A 327 9.97 5.70 0.05
N ALA A 328 9.68 6.91 -0.44
CA ALA A 328 10.32 7.43 -1.65
C ALA A 328 11.83 7.58 -1.48
N ASN A 329 12.30 8.05 -0.32
CA ASN A 329 13.72 8.14 0.01
C ASN A 329 14.39 6.75 0.06
N LEU A 330 13.74 5.75 0.66
CA LEU A 330 14.23 4.37 0.69
C LEU A 330 14.37 3.77 -0.72
N ILE A 331 13.36 3.99 -1.57
CA ILE A 331 13.37 3.52 -2.96
C ILE A 331 14.51 4.19 -3.73
N ALA A 332 14.62 5.52 -3.63
CA ALA A 332 15.66 6.29 -4.32
C ALA A 332 17.07 5.85 -3.89
N GLN A 333 17.30 5.67 -2.59
CA GLN A 333 18.58 5.19 -2.06
C GLN A 333 18.91 3.78 -2.56
N ALA A 334 17.95 2.85 -2.54
CA ALA A 334 18.17 1.50 -3.03
C ALA A 334 18.48 1.48 -4.54
N VAL A 335 17.82 2.31 -5.34
CA VAL A 335 18.11 2.48 -6.77
C VAL A 335 19.51 3.06 -6.99
N MET A 336 19.91 4.06 -6.20
CA MET A 336 21.26 4.63 -6.21
C MET A 336 22.34 3.59 -5.86
N ASP A 337 22.04 2.67 -4.95
CA ASP A 337 22.90 1.53 -4.60
C ASP A 337 22.89 0.41 -5.66
N GLY A 338 22.19 0.59 -6.80
CA GLY A 338 22.10 -0.38 -7.88
C GLY A 338 21.19 -1.59 -7.58
N LYS A 339 20.29 -1.47 -6.59
CA LYS A 339 19.35 -2.54 -6.22
C LYS A 339 18.04 -2.41 -7.00
N THR A 340 17.39 -3.54 -7.23
CA THR A 340 16.00 -3.59 -7.71
C THR A 340 15.04 -3.53 -6.54
N VAL A 341 13.94 -2.77 -6.67
CA VAL A 341 12.96 -2.59 -5.60
C VAL A 341 11.57 -3.03 -6.06
N LEU A 342 10.93 -3.91 -5.29
CA LEU A 342 9.51 -4.23 -5.44
C LEU A 342 8.74 -3.52 -4.33
N PHE A 343 7.95 -2.51 -4.69
CA PHE A 343 7.07 -1.82 -3.76
C PHE A 343 5.65 -2.40 -3.84
N VAL A 344 5.13 -2.88 -2.72
CA VAL A 344 3.80 -3.48 -2.60
C VAL A 344 3.00 -2.70 -1.55
N ALA A 345 1.74 -2.42 -1.86
CA ALA A 345 0.78 -1.84 -0.92
C ALA A 345 -0.60 -2.45 -1.15
N GLU A 346 -1.42 -2.47 -0.09
CA GLU A 346 -2.79 -2.98 -0.16
C GLU A 346 -3.69 -2.08 -1.03
N LYS A 347 -3.58 -0.76 -0.85
CA LYS A 347 -4.45 0.21 -1.51
C LYS A 347 -3.77 0.88 -2.70
N LEU A 348 -4.48 0.98 -3.82
CA LEU A 348 -4.00 1.65 -5.04
C LEU A 348 -3.56 3.09 -4.77
N ALA A 349 -4.30 3.83 -3.95
CA ALA A 349 -3.97 5.21 -3.60
C ALA A 349 -2.59 5.35 -2.91
N ALA A 350 -2.12 4.33 -2.18
CA ALA A 350 -0.79 4.36 -1.57
C ALA A 350 0.30 4.20 -2.63
N LEU A 351 0.08 3.34 -3.63
CA LEU A 351 0.98 3.18 -4.78
C LEU A 351 1.08 4.48 -5.58
N GLU A 352 -0.06 5.07 -5.95
CA GLU A 352 -0.12 6.33 -6.70
C GLU A 352 0.54 7.52 -5.98
N VAL A 353 0.41 7.60 -4.65
CA VAL A 353 1.05 8.67 -3.87
C VAL A 353 2.57 8.55 -3.90
N VAL A 354 3.12 7.34 -3.77
CA VAL A 354 4.57 7.13 -3.84
C VAL A 354 5.08 7.33 -5.26
N GLN A 355 4.38 6.79 -6.26
CA GLN A 355 4.71 6.98 -7.67
C GLN A 355 4.78 8.47 -8.04
N ARG A 356 3.76 9.26 -7.72
CA ARG A 356 3.77 10.71 -8.00
C ARG A 356 4.91 11.45 -7.30
N ARG A 357 5.33 11.01 -6.11
CA ARG A 357 6.49 11.58 -5.42
C ARG A 357 7.78 11.28 -6.19
N LEU A 358 7.96 10.02 -6.63
CA LEU A 358 9.12 9.61 -7.42
C LEU A 358 9.16 10.34 -8.77
N GLU A 359 8.02 10.45 -9.45
CA GLU A 359 7.87 11.26 -10.68
C GLU A 359 8.23 12.73 -10.43
N GLY A 360 7.75 13.32 -9.34
CA GLY A 360 8.02 14.71 -8.96
C GLY A 360 9.50 15.02 -8.70
N VAL A 361 10.30 14.01 -8.35
CA VAL A 361 11.76 14.14 -8.19
C VAL A 361 12.55 13.61 -9.40
N GLY A 362 11.87 13.30 -10.51
CA GLY A 362 12.49 12.84 -11.76
C GLY A 362 12.83 11.35 -11.81
N LEU A 363 12.41 10.54 -10.84
CA LEU A 363 12.60 9.09 -10.80
C LEU A 363 11.45 8.30 -11.46
N GLY A 364 10.50 8.99 -12.09
CA GLY A 364 9.38 8.37 -12.82
C GLY A 364 9.81 7.31 -13.83
N PRO A 365 10.77 7.57 -14.74
CA PRO A 365 11.23 6.58 -15.72
C PRO A 365 11.91 5.33 -15.12
N ALA A 366 12.34 5.39 -13.86
CA ALA A 366 12.90 4.24 -13.13
C ALA A 366 11.83 3.41 -12.42
N CYS A 367 10.58 3.87 -12.41
CA CYS A 367 9.44 3.17 -11.82
C CYS A 367 8.73 2.36 -12.90
N LEU A 368 8.21 1.20 -12.52
CA LEU A 368 7.33 0.39 -13.37
C LEU A 368 6.03 0.11 -12.61
N ALA A 369 4.94 0.78 -13.01
CA ALA A 369 3.67 0.72 -12.30
C ALA A 369 2.74 -0.35 -12.90
N LEU A 370 2.77 -1.57 -12.34
CA LEU A 370 1.98 -2.72 -12.81
C LEU A 370 0.50 -2.70 -12.36
N HIS A 371 0.04 -1.68 -11.64
CA HIS A 371 -1.29 -1.61 -11.01
C HIS A 371 -2.27 -0.65 -11.70
N SER A 372 -1.90 -0.05 -12.84
CA SER A 372 -2.72 0.97 -13.50
C SER A 372 -3.84 0.33 -14.33
N GLU A 373 -4.98 1.02 -14.50
CA GLU A 373 -6.10 0.67 -15.40
C GLU A 373 -5.70 0.57 -16.91
N GLY A 374 -4.39 0.55 -17.20
CA GLY A 374 -3.78 0.44 -18.51
C GLY A 374 -2.49 -0.39 -18.52
N ALA A 375 -2.20 -1.19 -17.48
CA ALA A 375 -1.06 -2.13 -17.42
C ALA A 375 -1.24 -3.33 -18.38
N THR A 376 -1.70 -3.05 -19.59
CA THR A 376 -1.70 -3.99 -20.71
C THR A 376 -0.26 -4.37 -21.01
N ARG A 377 -0.02 -5.62 -21.42
CA ARG A 377 1.31 -6.07 -21.87
C ARG A 377 1.93 -5.09 -22.87
N ARG A 378 1.11 -4.52 -23.76
CA ARG A 378 1.52 -3.53 -24.75
C ARG A 378 1.97 -2.20 -24.13
N ALA A 379 1.25 -1.68 -23.15
CA ALA A 379 1.64 -0.45 -22.45
C ALA A 379 2.94 -0.65 -21.67
N LEU A 380 3.07 -1.79 -20.99
CA LEU A 380 4.31 -2.20 -20.32
C LEU A 380 5.49 -2.25 -21.30
N LEU A 381 5.32 -2.91 -22.45
CA LEU A 381 6.37 -2.98 -23.47
C LEU A 381 6.72 -1.59 -24.04
N ALA A 382 5.73 -0.72 -24.23
CA ALA A 382 5.96 0.64 -24.69
C ALA A 382 6.71 1.50 -23.66
N GLU A 383 6.40 1.34 -22.37
CA GLU A 383 7.11 2.01 -21.27
C GLU A 383 8.56 1.52 -21.17
N LEU A 384 8.78 0.21 -21.24
CA LEU A 384 10.13 -0.38 -21.28
C LEU A 384 10.94 0.12 -22.48
N ASP A 385 10.35 0.16 -23.68
CA ASP A 385 10.99 0.67 -24.88
C ASP A 385 11.35 2.17 -24.75
N ALA A 386 10.44 2.98 -24.21
CA ALA A 386 10.68 4.40 -23.95
C ALA A 386 11.82 4.61 -22.95
N THR A 387 11.85 3.85 -21.85
CA THR A 387 12.91 3.94 -20.83
C THR A 387 14.26 3.47 -21.37
N LEU A 388 14.30 2.41 -22.17
CA LEU A 388 15.55 1.91 -22.78
C LEU A 388 16.12 2.88 -23.82
N LYS A 389 15.26 3.64 -24.51
CA LYS A 389 15.65 4.68 -25.48
C LYS A 389 15.99 6.02 -24.84
N ALA A 390 15.64 6.24 -23.57
CA ALA A 390 15.89 7.48 -22.89
C ALA A 390 17.41 7.74 -22.75
N PRO A 391 17.89 8.97 -23.03
CA PRO A 391 19.30 9.29 -22.87
C PRO A 391 19.67 9.22 -21.39
N ARG A 392 20.83 8.61 -21.09
CA ARG A 392 21.37 8.62 -19.73
C ARG A 392 21.78 10.05 -19.38
N PRO A 393 21.24 10.65 -18.30
CA PRO A 393 21.70 11.97 -17.87
C PRO A 393 23.17 11.89 -17.48
N ALA A 394 23.91 12.97 -17.74
CA ALA A 394 25.29 13.07 -17.26
C ALA A 394 25.27 13.07 -15.72
N PRO A 395 26.18 12.31 -15.07
CA PRO A 395 26.27 12.32 -13.62
C PRO A 395 26.60 13.75 -13.15
N PRO A 396 25.83 14.32 -12.19
CA PRO A 396 26.11 15.66 -11.69
C PRO A 396 27.41 15.66 -10.88
N ASP A 397 28.14 16.78 -10.91
CA ASP A 397 29.24 17.02 -9.97
C ASP A 397 28.68 17.29 -8.57
N ARG A 398 28.83 16.31 -7.67
CA ARG A 398 28.33 16.37 -6.29
C ARG A 398 29.31 17.02 -5.33
N ASP A 399 30.59 17.17 -5.70
CA ASP A 399 31.66 17.57 -4.79
C ASP A 399 31.43 18.96 -4.16
N PRO A 400 30.99 20.00 -4.89
CA PRO A 400 30.71 21.30 -4.30
C PRO A 400 29.61 21.26 -3.23
N VAL A 401 28.57 20.46 -3.46
CA VAL A 401 27.45 20.29 -2.55
C VAL A 401 27.89 19.55 -1.29
N ILE A 402 28.61 18.45 -1.45
CA ILE A 402 29.16 17.65 -0.35
C ILE A 402 30.07 18.51 0.54
N ARG A 403 30.99 19.28 -0.04
CA ARG A 403 31.87 20.18 0.72
C ARG A 403 31.08 21.22 1.52
N THR A 404 30.07 21.82 0.90
CA THR A 404 29.24 22.85 1.54
C THR A 404 28.44 22.26 2.70
N LEU A 405 27.78 21.12 2.48
CA LEU A 405 27.02 20.41 3.50
C LEU A 405 27.92 19.95 4.66
N GLY A 406 29.11 19.42 4.37
CA GLY A 406 30.09 19.04 5.39
C GLY A 406 30.55 20.22 6.24
N ALA A 407 30.82 21.37 5.63
CA ALA A 407 31.20 22.59 6.35
C ALA A 407 30.07 23.10 7.27
N LEU A 408 28.83 23.12 6.77
CA LEU A 408 27.64 23.55 7.52
C LEU A 408 27.35 22.60 8.69
N ARG A 409 27.31 21.29 8.43
CA ARG A 409 27.14 20.26 9.45
C ARG A 409 28.21 20.38 10.53
N GLY A 410 29.48 20.48 10.13
CA GLY A 410 30.59 20.66 11.08
C GLY A 410 30.45 21.91 11.96
N ARG A 411 29.92 23.01 11.41
CA ARG A 411 29.64 24.23 12.20
C ARG A 411 28.52 24.00 13.21
N LEU A 412 27.43 23.34 12.82
CA LEU A 412 26.31 23.01 13.71
C LEU A 412 26.75 22.05 14.83
N ASN A 413 27.52 21.02 14.49
CA ASN A 413 28.00 20.05 15.47
C ASN A 413 28.97 20.67 16.47
N ARG A 414 29.87 21.57 16.03
CA ARG A 414 30.71 22.34 16.97
C ARG A 414 29.89 23.21 17.91
N HIS A 415 28.82 23.83 17.42
CA HIS A 415 27.93 24.62 18.28
C HIS A 415 27.20 23.74 19.29
N ALA A 416 26.62 22.62 18.86
CA ALA A 416 25.96 21.66 19.74
C ALA A 416 26.93 21.11 20.81
N ALA A 417 28.15 20.73 20.41
CA ALA A 417 29.18 20.28 21.34
C ALA A 417 29.57 21.38 22.34
N ALA A 418 29.76 22.62 21.90
CA ALA A 418 30.08 23.75 22.78
C ALA A 418 28.97 24.02 23.82
N MET A 419 27.69 23.88 23.43
CA MET A 419 26.55 24.05 24.33
C MET A 419 26.51 22.99 25.46
N HIS A 420 27.03 21.79 25.18
CA HIS A 420 27.07 20.66 26.10
C HIS A 420 28.45 20.47 26.77
N ALA A 421 29.45 21.28 26.43
CA ALA A 421 30.74 21.27 27.10
C ALA A 421 30.63 21.90 28.50
N PRO A 422 31.36 21.38 29.50
CA PRO A 422 31.46 22.02 30.81
C PRO A 422 32.04 23.43 30.72
N ILE A 423 31.49 24.36 31.51
CA ILE A 423 31.99 25.73 31.66
C ILE A 423 33.11 25.69 32.70
N GLY A 424 34.36 25.71 32.26
CA GLY A 424 35.53 25.60 33.15
C GLY A 424 35.44 24.38 34.07
N GLU A 425 35.68 24.56 35.37
CA GLU A 425 35.64 23.50 36.38
C GLU A 425 34.28 23.41 37.11
N THR A 426 33.24 24.06 36.59
CA THR A 426 31.94 24.13 37.28
C THR A 426 31.17 22.81 37.23
N GLY A 427 31.43 21.96 36.24
CA GLY A 427 30.57 20.81 35.91
C GLY A 427 29.18 21.20 35.34
N TRP A 428 28.92 22.49 35.12
CA TRP A 428 27.72 22.99 34.46
C TRP A 428 27.97 23.17 32.97
N THR A 429 26.97 22.89 32.15
CA THR A 429 27.00 23.18 30.71
C THR A 429 26.15 24.42 30.42
N ALA A 430 26.42 25.10 29.31
CA ALA A 430 25.59 26.23 28.89
C ALA A 430 24.12 25.80 28.69
N PHE A 431 23.92 24.61 28.10
CA PHE A 431 22.60 24.00 27.95
C PHE A 431 21.87 23.86 29.30
N ARG A 432 22.52 23.29 30.32
CA ARG A 432 21.93 23.10 31.65
C ARG A 432 21.64 24.43 32.33
N ALA A 433 22.56 25.39 32.25
CA ALA A 433 22.39 26.71 32.85
C ALA A 433 21.20 27.47 32.24
N ILE A 434 21.07 27.48 30.91
CA ILE A 434 19.94 28.09 30.21
C ILE A 434 18.63 27.38 30.58
N GLY A 435 18.62 26.05 30.58
CA GLY A 435 17.44 25.26 30.96
C GLY A 435 16.95 25.59 32.38
N GLU A 436 17.87 25.74 33.33
CA GLU A 436 17.54 26.11 34.70
C GLU A 436 16.98 27.54 34.81
N VAL A 437 17.54 28.50 34.07
CA VAL A 437 17.01 29.88 34.01
C VAL A 437 15.59 29.89 33.43
N VAL A 438 15.33 29.13 32.36
CA VAL A 438 13.99 28.99 31.77
C VAL A 438 13.01 28.39 32.79
N ARG A 439 13.42 27.33 33.49
CA ARG A 439 12.62 26.68 34.54
C ARG A 439 12.24 27.65 35.67
N LEU A 440 13.22 28.43 36.16
CA LEU A 440 12.99 29.44 37.20
C LEU A 440 12.06 30.56 36.74
N LYS A 441 12.22 31.03 35.48
CA LYS A 441 11.34 32.04 34.89
C LYS A 441 9.89 31.54 34.79
N GLN A 442 9.67 30.29 34.39
CA GLN A 442 8.35 29.67 34.36
C GLN A 442 7.73 29.53 35.75
N ALA A 443 8.56 29.30 36.78
CA ALA A 443 8.13 29.27 38.18
C ALA A 443 7.87 30.68 38.78
N GLY A 444 8.00 31.76 38.00
CA GLY A 444 7.78 33.13 38.46
C GLY A 444 8.88 33.67 39.39
N VAL A 445 10.04 33.01 39.44
CA VAL A 445 11.17 33.47 40.24
C VAL A 445 11.81 34.66 39.55
N ALA A 446 11.81 35.82 40.20
CA ALA A 446 12.49 37.01 39.69
C ALA A 446 14.01 36.81 39.68
N PRO A 447 14.72 37.32 38.66
CA PRO A 447 16.18 37.28 38.64
C PRO A 447 16.72 38.01 39.88
N PRO A 448 17.75 37.45 40.55
CA PRO A 448 18.33 38.10 41.72
C PRO A 448 18.95 39.46 41.34
N GLU A 449 18.74 40.48 42.16
CA GLU A 449 19.42 41.78 42.02
C GLU A 449 20.92 41.65 42.31
N LEU A 450 21.30 40.67 43.13
CA LEU A 450 22.70 40.37 43.44
C LEU A 450 23.39 39.71 42.24
N ARG A 451 24.35 40.42 41.64
CA ARG A 451 25.26 39.86 40.64
C ARG A 451 26.51 39.32 41.31
N LEU A 452 26.77 38.05 41.07
CA LEU A 452 28.00 37.37 41.47
C LEU A 452 28.89 37.25 40.24
N ASP A 453 30.16 37.64 40.37
CA ASP A 453 31.16 37.30 39.36
C ASP A 453 31.52 35.82 39.52
N ALA A 454 30.87 35.00 38.70
CA ALA A 454 31.04 33.56 38.68
C ALA A 454 32.13 33.10 37.70
N ALA A 455 32.84 34.04 37.04
CA ALA A 455 33.92 33.70 36.13
C ALA A 455 35.03 32.97 36.91
N GLY A 456 35.31 31.72 36.54
CA GLY A 456 36.33 30.89 37.19
C GLY A 456 35.86 30.13 38.44
N TRP A 457 34.56 30.09 38.74
CA TRP A 457 34.08 29.23 39.83
C TRP A 457 34.27 27.75 39.49
N SER A 458 34.57 26.94 40.51
CA SER A 458 34.56 25.49 40.43
C SER A 458 33.24 24.90 40.95
N ALA A 459 32.99 23.62 40.69
CA ALA A 459 31.83 22.91 41.22
C ALA A 459 31.76 23.00 42.76
N ALA A 460 32.91 22.87 43.43
CA ALA A 460 33.00 22.99 44.88
C ALA A 460 32.61 24.39 45.37
N ARG A 461 33.06 25.44 44.68
CA ARG A 461 32.72 26.83 45.03
C ARG A 461 31.23 27.11 44.83
N ILE A 462 30.62 26.57 43.77
CA ILE A 462 29.17 26.68 43.54
C ILE A 462 28.38 26.02 44.68
N LEU A 463 28.79 24.82 45.10
CA LEU A 463 28.13 24.11 46.20
C LEU A 463 28.26 24.87 47.53
N GLU A 464 29.45 25.38 47.83
CA GLU A 464 29.71 26.17 49.02
C GLU A 464 28.89 27.48 49.02
N ALA A 465 28.92 28.24 47.91
CA ALA A 465 28.15 29.46 47.76
C ALA A 465 26.64 29.18 47.89
N GLY A 466 26.15 28.09 47.29
CA GLY A 466 24.75 27.67 47.43
C GLY A 466 24.36 27.34 48.87
N ARG A 467 25.26 26.71 49.65
CA ARG A 467 25.05 26.48 51.08
C ARG A 467 24.98 27.80 51.84
N LEU A 468 25.94 28.70 51.62
CA LEU A 468 25.98 30.01 52.29
C LEU A 468 24.73 30.84 52.00
N VAL A 469 24.24 30.84 50.75
CA VAL A 469 23.00 31.54 50.38
C VAL A 469 21.79 30.95 51.09
N ARG A 470 21.70 29.62 51.21
CA ARG A 470 20.62 28.96 51.97
C ARG A 470 20.68 29.30 53.46
N ASP A 471 21.86 29.28 54.06
CA ASP A 471 22.06 29.61 55.47
C ASP A 471 21.73 31.09 55.76
N LEU A 472 22.12 31.98 54.85
CA LEU A 472 21.77 33.39 54.89
C LEU A 472 20.26 33.60 54.77
N ALA A 473 19.60 32.94 53.82
CA ALA A 473 18.15 33.02 53.63
C ALA A 473 17.37 32.51 54.86
N ALA A 474 17.79 31.38 55.44
CA ALA A 474 17.19 30.83 56.65
C ALA A 474 17.37 31.76 57.86
N THR A 475 18.54 32.39 57.98
CA THR A 475 18.82 33.35 59.05
C THR A 475 18.00 34.63 58.87
N ALA A 476 17.96 35.19 57.66
CA ALA A 476 17.16 36.36 57.32
C ALA A 476 15.66 36.12 57.56
N ALA A 477 15.14 34.92 57.26
CA ALA A 477 13.76 34.55 57.53
C ALA A 477 13.42 34.55 59.04
N ARG A 478 14.36 34.14 59.91
CA ARG A 478 14.17 34.15 61.38
C ARG A 478 14.30 35.54 61.99
N MET A 479 15.29 36.31 61.55
CA MET A 479 15.61 37.62 62.16
C MET A 479 14.80 38.79 61.55
N GLY A 480 14.14 38.57 60.41
CA GLY A 480 13.52 39.63 59.61
C GLY A 480 14.54 40.45 58.81
N PRO A 481 14.11 41.52 58.11
CA PRO A 481 15.00 42.32 57.27
C PRO A 481 16.15 42.91 58.08
N PRO A 482 17.44 42.63 57.76
CA PRO A 482 18.58 43.12 58.54
C PRO A 482 18.61 44.65 58.68
N ALA A 483 18.09 45.37 57.69
CA ALA A 483 17.96 46.83 57.72
C ALA A 483 17.01 47.36 58.82
N ARG A 484 16.10 46.52 59.33
CA ARG A 484 15.13 46.85 60.38
C ARG A 484 15.40 46.13 61.71
N HIS A 485 16.50 45.38 61.79
CA HIS A 485 16.82 44.61 62.98
C HIS A 485 17.15 45.55 64.16
N PRO A 486 16.61 45.33 65.38
CA PRO A 486 16.84 46.22 66.53
C PRO A 486 18.32 46.41 66.89
N TRP A 487 19.14 45.40 66.59
CA TRP A 487 20.58 45.40 66.84
C TRP A 487 21.40 45.96 65.67
N ARG A 488 20.75 46.56 64.65
CA ARG A 488 21.45 47.12 63.49
C ARG A 488 22.38 48.26 63.92
N GLY A 489 23.66 48.14 63.58
CA GLY A 489 24.67 49.16 63.90
C GLY A 489 25.30 49.00 65.28
N VAL A 490 24.87 48.02 66.08
CA VAL A 490 25.55 47.65 67.32
C VAL A 490 26.90 47.06 66.97
N ARG A 491 27.98 47.71 67.41
CA ARG A 491 29.39 47.28 67.22
C ARG A 491 29.99 46.69 68.50
N ALA A 492 29.22 46.62 69.58
CA ALA A 492 29.67 46.04 70.83
C ALA A 492 29.78 44.51 70.68
N THR A 493 30.99 43.98 70.82
CA THR A 493 31.28 42.53 70.71
C THR A 493 31.24 41.83 72.06
N ALA A 494 31.14 42.58 73.17
CA ALA A 494 30.97 42.08 74.52
C ALA A 494 30.22 43.13 75.35
N LEU A 495 29.44 42.69 76.33
CA LEU A 495 28.83 43.53 77.36
C LEU A 495 29.59 43.30 78.67
N VAL A 496 30.03 44.36 79.33
CA VAL A 496 30.56 44.23 80.70
C VAL A 496 29.39 44.08 81.69
N PRO A 497 29.57 43.40 82.85
CA PRO A 497 28.47 43.08 83.76
C PRO A 497 27.59 44.27 84.15
N THR A 498 28.18 45.45 84.34
CA THR A 498 27.48 46.71 84.65
C THR A 498 26.62 47.26 83.52
N GLU A 499 26.83 46.85 82.28
CA GLU A 499 25.99 47.22 81.13
C GLU A 499 24.81 46.27 80.97
N LEU A 500 24.94 45.01 81.40
CA LEU A 500 23.87 44.01 81.40
C LEU A 500 22.72 44.42 82.34
N ASP A 501 23.07 44.98 83.51
CA ASP A 501 22.09 45.49 84.49
C ASP A 501 21.27 46.69 83.99
N ARG A 502 21.66 47.30 82.85
CA ARG A 502 20.99 48.46 82.25
C ARG A 502 20.07 48.08 81.08
N ILE A 503 20.03 46.82 80.69
CA ILE A 503 19.11 46.31 79.67
C ILE A 503 17.82 45.89 80.40
N PRO A 504 16.66 46.48 80.08
CA PRO A 504 15.41 46.26 80.82
C PRO A 504 14.82 44.85 80.68
#